data_AF-A0A0G2RBS3-F1
#
_entry.id   AF-A0A0G2RBS3-F1
#
_cell.length_a   1.000
_cell.length_b   1.000
_cell.length_c   1.000
_cell.angle_alpha   90.00
_cell.angle_beta   90.00
_cell.angle_gamma   90.00
#
_symmetry.space_group_name_H-M   'P 1'
#
loop_
_entity.id
_entity.type
_entity.pdbx_description
1 polymer ?
#
loop_
_entity_poly.entity_id
_entity_poly.type
_entity_poly.pdbx_seq_one_letter_code
_entity_poly.pdbx_strand_id
1 'polypeptide(L)' 'MLNILSLICICLNYDFYSSSFFFAKLPEAYAFFNPIVDVMPIIPVLFFLLAFVWQAAASFR' A
#
# COMPACT_ATOMS: atom_id res chain seq x y z
N MET A 1 22.91 -11.19 -10.36
CA MET A 1 22.67 -9.73 -10.33
C MET A 1 21.17 -9.52 -10.29
N LEU A 2 20.61 -9.14 -9.13
CA LEU A 2 19.16 -8.94 -9.00
C LEU A 2 18.80 -7.61 -9.67
N ASN A 3 17.96 -7.68 -10.71
CA ASN A 3 17.42 -6.50 -11.39
C ASN A 3 16.39 -5.81 -10.49
N ILE A 4 16.21 -4.49 -10.65
CA ILE A 4 15.23 -3.68 -9.91
C ILE A 4 13.81 -4.26 -10.00
N LEU A 5 13.41 -4.78 -11.17
CA LEU A 5 12.12 -5.47 -11.35
C LEU A 5 12.01 -6.75 -10.50
N SER A 6 13.11 -7.48 -10.33
CA SER A 6 13.15 -8.68 -9.49
C SER A 6 13.04 -8.33 -8.01
N LEU A 7 13.59 -7.18 -7.59
CA LEU A 7 13.49 -6.70 -6.21
C LEU A 7 12.04 -6.26 -5.90
N ILE A 8 11.42 -5.50 -6.81
CA ILE A 8 10.02 -5.07 -6.69
C ILE A 8 9.08 -6.29 -6.62
N CYS A 9 9.27 -7.30 -7.47
CA CYS A 9 8.49 -8.54 -7.40
C CYS A 9 8.63 -9.25 -6.05
N ILE A 10 9.83 -9.33 -5.46
CA ILE A 10 10.03 -10.00 -4.17
C ILE A 10 9.37 -9.20 -3.04
N CYS A 11 9.51 -7.88 -3.02
CA CYS A 11 8.86 -7.02 -2.02
C CYS A 11 7.32 -7.13 -2.09
N LEU A 12 6.75 -7.06 -3.29
CA LEU A 12 5.30 -7.17 -3.47
C LEU A 12 4.76 -8.55 -3.06
N ASN A 13 5.51 -9.62 -3.35
CA ASN A 13 5.12 -10.97 -2.91
C ASN A 13 5.22 -11.13 -1.39
N TYR A 14 6.22 -10.51 -0.73
CA TYR A 14 6.34 -10.54 0.73
C TYR A 14 5.19 -9.78 1.41
N ASP A 15 4.86 -8.58 0.93
CA ASP A 15 3.74 -7.79 1.46
C ASP A 15 2.41 -8.54 1.28
N PHE A 16 2.19 -9.18 0.12
CA PHE A 16 0.98 -9.97 -0.11
C PHE A 16 0.94 -11.25 0.73
N TYR A 17 2.07 -11.94 0.92
CA TYR A 17 2.16 -13.16 1.73
C TYR A 17 2.04 -12.85 3.24
N SER A 18 2.53 -11.68 3.67
CA SER A 18 2.33 -11.16 5.02
C SER A 18 0.94 -10.58 5.22
N SER A 19 0.24 -10.16 4.15
CA SER A 19 -1.17 -9.77 4.14
C SER A 19 -2.11 -10.98 4.22
N SER A 20 -1.78 -11.93 5.10
CA SER A 20 -2.84 -12.58 5.86
C SER A 20 -3.56 -11.45 6.60
N PHE A 21 -4.54 -10.81 5.94
CA PHE A 21 -5.28 -9.66 6.42
C PHE A 21 -5.80 -10.01 7.82
N PHE A 22 -5.06 -9.60 8.85
CA PHE A 22 -5.49 -9.76 10.22
C PHE A 22 -6.65 -8.79 10.40
N PHE A 23 -7.86 -9.25 10.12
CA PHE A 23 -9.11 -8.61 10.52
C PHE A 23 -9.28 -8.78 12.03
N ALA A 24 -8.34 -8.23 12.80
CA ALA A 24 -8.50 -8.07 14.23
C ALA A 24 -9.47 -6.88 14.45
N LYS A 25 -10.48 -7.07 15.29
CA LYS A 25 -11.31 -5.94 15.71
C LYS A 25 -10.44 -4.93 16.45
N LEU A 26 -10.63 -3.66 16.12
CA LEU A 26 -10.07 -2.57 16.93
C LEU A 26 -10.62 -2.67 18.36
N PRO A 27 -9.86 -2.20 19.38
CA PRO A 27 -10.38 -2.04 20.72
C PRO A 27 -11.65 -1.17 20.70
N GLU A 28 -12.57 -1.39 21.64
CA GLU A 28 -13.91 -0.77 21.64
C GLU A 28 -13.89 0.76 21.55
N ALA A 29 -12.93 1.41 22.22
CA ALA A 29 -12.74 2.86 22.14
C ALA A 29 -12.42 3.40 20.73
N TYR A 30 -11.91 2.54 19.84
CA TYR A 30 -11.54 2.88 18.46
C TYR A 30 -12.48 2.28 17.42
N ALA A 31 -13.57 1.62 17.84
CA ALA A 31 -14.51 0.97 16.90
C ALA A 31 -15.12 1.95 15.88
N PHE A 32 -15.23 3.24 16.24
CA PHE A 32 -15.67 4.28 15.31
C PHE A 32 -14.72 4.47 14.11
N PHE A 33 -13.43 4.13 14.25
CA PHE A 33 -12.43 4.25 13.18
C PHE A 33 -12.31 3.01 12.29
N ASN A 34 -13.09 1.95 12.55
CA ASN A 34 -13.10 0.74 11.70
C ASN A 34 -13.19 1.09 10.19
N PRO A 35 -14.09 2.00 9.74
CA PRO A 35 -14.18 2.34 8.31
C PRO A 35 -12.90 2.94 7.73
N ILE A 36 -12.09 3.64 8.53
CA ILE A 36 -10.82 4.21 8.08
C ILE A 36 -9.76 3.11 7.96
N VAL A 37 -9.68 2.24 8.97
CA VAL A 37 -8.73 1.12 9.00
C VAL A 37 -9.00 0.14 7.86
N ASP A 38 -10.26 -0.07 7.49
CA ASP A 38 -10.63 -0.90 6.34
C ASP A 38 -10.08 -0.35 5.00
N VAL A 39 -9.86 0.97 4.91
CA VAL A 39 -9.32 1.62 3.70
C VAL A 39 -7.79 1.73 3.75
N MET A 40 -7.15 1.74 4.93
CA MET A 40 -5.69 1.91 5.07
C MET A 40 -4.83 0.98 4.20
N PRO A 41 -5.19 -0.31 3.96
CA PRO A 41 -4.39 -1.19 3.10
C PRO A 41 -4.21 -0.69 1.66
N ILE A 42 -5.04 0.23 1.16
CA ILE A 42 -4.90 0.79 -0.19
C ILE A 42 -3.82 1.87 -0.30
N ILE A 43 -3.34 2.42 0.82
CA ILE A 43 -2.40 3.55 0.84
C ILE A 43 -1.14 3.34 -0.03
N PRO A 44 -0.47 2.17 -0.04
CA PRO A 44 0.68 1.94 -0.91
C PRO A 44 0.37 2.13 -2.40
N VAL A 45 -0.82 1.71 -2.84
CA VAL A 45 -1.29 1.89 -4.23
C VAL A 45 -1.50 3.37 -4.53
N LEU A 46 -2.05 4.14 -3.58
CA LEU A 46 -2.22 5.59 -3.75
C LEU A 46 -0.88 6.31 -3.92
N PHE A 47 0.17 5.92 -3.19
CA PHE A 47 1.51 6.49 -3.38
C PHE A 47 2.14 6.11 -4.72
N PHE A 48 1.93 4.88 -5.20
CA PHE A 48 2.34 4.50 -6.54
C PHE A 48 1.66 5.37 -7.61
N LEU A 49 0.35 5.59 -7.50
CA LEU A 49 -0.39 6.49 -8.40
C LEU A 49 0.07 7.95 -8.27
N LEU A 50 0.37 8.39 -7.06
CA LEU A 50 0.89 9.73 -6.79
C LEU A 50 2.20 9.98 -7.54
N ALA A 51 3.06 8.97 -7.74
CA ALA A 51 4.27 9.13 -8.56
C ALA A 51 3.95 9.55 -10.00
N PHE A 52 2.88 9.00 -10.61
CA PHE A 52 2.43 9.40 -11.95
C PHE A 52 1.78 10.78 -11.96
N VAL A 53 1.00 11.11 -10.93
CA VAL A 53 0.44 12.47 -10.77
C VAL A 53 1.56 13.49 -10.65
N TRP A 54 2.59 13.19 -9.87
CA TRP A 54 3.76 14.04 -9.70
C TRP A 54 4.55 14.18 -11.01
N GLN A 55 4.80 13.08 -11.69
CA GLN A 55 5.46 13.11 -13.00
C GLN A 55 4.65 13.91 -14.04
N ALA A 56 3.33 13.74 -14.07
CA ALA A 56 2.45 14.53 -14.93
C ALA A 56 2.51 16.03 -14.61
N ALA A 57 2.55 16.39 -13.31
CA ALA A 57 2.70 17.78 -12.88
C ALA A 57 4.06 18.39 -13.28
N ALA A 58 5.10 17.56 -13.42
CA ALA A 58 6.42 17.95 -13.93
C ALA A 58 6.57 17.72 -15.45
N SER A 59 5.47 17.52 -16.18
CA SER A 59 5.43 17.30 -17.64
C SER A 59 6.18 16.06 -18.14
N PHE A 60 6.33 15.03 -17.30
CA PHE A 60 7.06 13.79 -17.63
C PHE A 60 8.48 14.05 -18.16
N ARG A 61 9.17 15.04 -17.58
CA ARG A 61 10.57 15.32 -17.85
C ARG A 61 11.51 14.47 -16.99
#